data_AF-B3QNR0-F1
#
_entry.id   AF-B3QNR0-F1
#
_cell.length_a   1.000
_cell.length_b   1.000
_cell.length_c   1.000
_cell.angle_alpha   90.00
_cell.angle_beta   90.00
_cell.angle_gamma   90.00
#
_symmetry.space_group_name_H-M   'P 1'
#
loop_
_entity.id
_entity.type
_entity.pdbx_description
1 polymer ?
#
loop_
_entity_poly.entity_id
_entity_poly.type
_entity_poly.pdbx_seq_one_letter_code
_entity_poly.pdbx_strand_id
1 'polypeptide(L)' 'MSVESTLQLAADALEDVRKRLERARADADDDYEIRQAMQHLDDASEYVRKAVKEIRQQG' A
#
# COMPACT_ATOMS: atom_id res chain seq x y z
N MET A 1 -9.81 -18.85 -2.71
CA MET A 1 -9.58 -17.43 -3.10
C MET A 1 -8.64 -17.43 -4.29
N SER A 2 -8.87 -16.60 -5.31
CA SER A 2 -7.90 -16.41 -6.40
C SER A 2 -6.77 -15.51 -5.93
N VAL A 3 -5.59 -15.65 -6.55
CA VAL A 3 -4.42 -14.81 -6.27
C VAL A 3 -4.76 -13.33 -6.49
N GLU A 4 -5.58 -13.02 -7.50
CA GLU A 4 -6.07 -11.66 -7.74
C GLU A 4 -6.91 -11.10 -6.58
N SER A 5 -7.82 -11.90 -6.00
CA SER A 5 -8.59 -11.45 -4.83
C SER A 5 -7.69 -11.18 -3.63
N THR A 6 -6.65 -11.98 -3.42
CA THR A 6 -5.69 -11.76 -2.33
C THR A 6 -4.86 -10.49 -2.55
N LEU A 7 -4.43 -10.23 -3.79
CA LEU A 7 -3.70 -9.01 -4.14
C LEU A 7 -4.58 -7.76 -4.03
N GLN A 8 -5.86 -7.86 -4.39
CA GLN A 8 -6.80 -6.76 -4.19
C GLN A 8 -6.98 -6.44 -2.70
N LEU A 9 -7.18 -7.46 -1.85
CA LEU A 9 -7.27 -7.27 -0.40
C LEU A 9 -5.98 -6.67 0.19
N ALA A 10 -4.81 -7.03 -0.35
CA ALA A 10 -3.53 -6.44 0.06
C ALA A 10 -3.45 -4.96 -0.34
N ALA A 11 -3.90 -4.60 -1.55
CA ALA A 11 -3.95 -3.21 -1.99
C ALA A 11 -4.89 -2.36 -1.12
N ASP A 12 -6.08 -2.87 -0.80
CA ASP A 12 -7.05 -2.19 0.05
C ASP A 12 -6.49 -1.98 1.47
N ALA A 13 -5.80 -2.99 2.02
CA ALA A 13 -5.15 -2.89 3.33
C ALA A 13 -4.01 -1.84 3.34
N LEU A 14 -3.21 -1.76 2.28
CA LEU A 14 -2.15 -0.75 2.14
C LEU A 14 -2.74 0.67 2.07
N GLU A 15 -3.85 0.85 1.35
CA GLU A 15 -4.54 2.14 1.28
C GLU A 15 -5.10 2.57 2.66
N ASP A 16 -5.66 1.62 3.41
CA ASP A 16 -6.16 1.85 4.76
C ASP A 16 -5.06 2.27 5.73
N VAL A 17 -3.89 1.61 5.68
CA VAL A 17 -2.74 1.99 6.50
C VAL A 17 -2.22 3.37 6.10
N ARG A 18 -2.18 3.69 4.78
CA ARG A 18 -1.77 5.01 4.31
C ARG A 18 -2.66 6.11 4.87
N LYS A 19 -3.99 5.95 4.81
CA LYS A 19 -4.95 6.92 5.37
C LYS A 19 -4.76 7.11 6.88
N ARG A 20 -4.43 6.05 7.62
CA ARG A 20 -4.16 6.15 9.07
C ARG A 20 -2.87 6.91 9.36
N LEU A 21 -1.81 6.68 8.57
CA LEU A 21 -0.56 7.41 8.69
C LEU A 21 -0.70 8.87 8.25
N GLU A 22 -1.47 9.17 7.21
CA GLU A 22 -1.76 10.55 6.80
C GLU A 22 -2.47 11.33 7.92
N ARG A 23 -3.36 10.68 8.69
CA ARG A 23 -3.97 11.27 9.88
C ARG A 23 -2.96 11.46 11.01
N ALA A 24 -2.19 10.42 11.34
CA ALA A 24 -1.17 10.49 12.38
C ALA A 24 -0.13 11.58 12.09
N ARG A 25 0.20 11.81 10.81
CA ARG A 25 1.09 12.89 10.37
C ARG A 25 0.56 14.28 10.70
N ALA A 26 -0.75 14.48 10.61
CA ALA A 26 -1.36 15.78 10.90
C ALA A 26 -1.28 16.14 12.40
N ASP A 27 -1.19 15.11 13.26
CA ASP A 27 -1.13 15.25 14.72
C ASP A 27 0.32 15.15 15.28
N ALA A 28 1.32 14.89 14.44
CA ALA A 28 2.69 14.65 14.87
C ALA A 28 3.59 15.91 14.76
N ASP A 29 4.32 16.22 15.83
CA ASP A 29 5.34 17.29 15.86
C ASP A 29 6.58 16.95 15.00
N ASP A 30 6.95 15.67 14.92
CA ASP A 30 7.99 15.14 14.03
C ASP A 30 7.39 14.00 13.19
N ASP A 31 7.29 14.23 11.88
CA ASP A 31 6.69 13.31 10.93
C ASP A 31 7.72 12.49 10.13
N TYR A 32 9.00 12.50 10.51
CA TYR A 32 10.06 11.81 9.75
C TYR A 32 9.77 10.31 9.57
N GLU A 33 9.48 9.59 10.65
CA GLU A 33 9.17 8.15 10.59
C GLU A 33 7.86 7.89 9.83
N ILE A 34 6.90 8.82 9.92
CA ILE A 34 5.62 8.71 9.21
C ILE A 34 5.83 8.91 7.70
N ARG A 35 6.68 9.85 7.29
CA ARG A 35 7.07 10.04 5.89
C ARG A 35 7.79 8.81 5.34
N GLN A 36 8.71 8.23 6.10
CA GLN A 36 9.39 7.00 5.72
C GLN A 36 8.41 5.82 5.56
N ALA A 37 7.48 5.68 6.51
CA ALA A 37 6.44 4.64 6.44
C ALA A 37 5.50 4.83 5.23
N MET A 38 5.10 6.08 4.92
CA MET A 38 4.31 6.37 3.72
C MET A 38 5.06 5.99 2.43
N GLN A 39 6.36 6.29 2.34
CA GLN A 39 7.17 5.91 1.19
C GLN A 39 7.21 4.38 1.01
N HIS A 40 7.41 3.62 2.08
CA HIS A 40 7.38 2.16 2.01
C HIS A 40 6.01 1.60 1.61
N LEU A 41 4.91 2.26 1.98
CA LEU A 41 3.56 1.85 1.55
C LEU A 41 3.29 2.15 0.08
N ASP A 42 3.79 3.27 -0.45
CA ASP A 42 3.70 3.57 -1.87
C ASP A 42 4.49 2.52 -2.69
N ASP A 43 5.71 2.19 -2.28
CA ASP A 43 6.52 1.13 -2.91
C ASP A 43 5.79 -0.22 -2.88
N ALA A 44 5.24 -0.61 -1.71
CA ALA A 44 4.47 -1.84 -1.56
C ALA A 44 3.24 -1.87 -2.48
N SER A 45 2.54 -0.74 -2.61
CA SER A 45 1.36 -0.61 -3.48
C SER A 45 1.74 -0.75 -4.95
N GLU A 46 2.89 -0.21 -5.36
CA GLU A 46 3.41 -0.40 -6.72
C GLU A 46 3.75 -1.86 -7.01
N TYR A 47 4.39 -2.57 -6.06
CA TYR A 47 4.70 -3.99 -6.23
C TYR A 47 3.44 -4.83 -6.39
N VAL A 48 2.40 -4.57 -5.59
CA VAL A 48 1.11 -5.27 -5.71
C VAL A 48 0.48 -4.99 -7.07
N ARG A 49 0.47 -3.73 -7.54
CA ARG A 49 -0.04 -3.38 -8.88
C ARG A 49 0.72 -4.06 -10.00
N LYS A 50 2.06 -4.14 -9.92
CA LYS A 50 2.89 -4.85 -10.88
C LYS A 50 2.56 -6.35 -10.89
N ALA A 51 2.46 -6.98 -9.72
CA ALA A 51 2.10 -8.39 -9.60
C ALA A 51 0.72 -8.70 -10.21
N VAL A 52 -0.30 -7.87 -9.95
CA VAL A 52 -1.63 -8.01 -10.57
C VAL A 52 -1.53 -7.91 -12.10
N LYS A 53 -0.76 -6.95 -12.61
CA LYS A 53 -0.58 -6.75 -14.06
C LYS A 53 0.12 -7.95 -14.70
N GLU A 54 1.17 -8.49 -14.08
CA GLU A 54 1.89 -9.67 -14.57
C GLU A 54 1.01 -10.91 -14.59
N ILE A 55 0.23 -11.15 -13.53
CA ILE A 55 -0.71 -12.27 -13.45
C ILE A 55 -1.76 -12.18 -14.57
N ARG A 56 -2.30 -10.99 -14.83
CA ARG A 56 -3.27 -10.76 -15.92
C ARG A 56 -2.70 -10.89 -17.32
N GLN A 57 -1.38 -10.75 -17.48
CA GLN A 57 -0.71 -10.90 -18.77
C GLN A 57 -0.23 -12.34 -19.02
N GLN A 58 -0.08 -13.14 -17.97
CA GLN A 58 0.28 -14.56 -18.06
C GLN A 58 -0.94 -15.50 -18.08
N GLY A 59 -2.12 -14.99 -17.74
CA GLY A 59 -3.40 -15.72 -17.74
C GLY A 59 -4.18 -15.61 -19.04
#